data_AF-A0A6H2NKL4-F1
#
_entry.id   AF-A0A6H2NKL4-F1
#
_cell.length_a   1.000
_cell.length_b   1.000
_cell.length_c   1.000
_cell.angle_alpha   90.00
_cell.angle_beta   90.00
_cell.angle_gamma   90.00
#
_symmetry.space_group_name_H-M   'P 1'
#
loop_
_entity.id
_entity.type
_entity.pdbx_description
1 polymer ?
#
loop_
_entity_poly.entity_id
_entity_poly.type
_entity_poly.pdbx_seq_one_letter_code
_entity_poly.pdbx_strand_id
1 'polypeptide(L)'
;MIHISPSAIQELNRLRQRQPNPAQPVYLTLDPGSCAQWAYRLNAEPPSDRATTAFDCGSGLTLVVANTALDLVKGLTIDYSEDLMGGGFRFTNPQAHHTCGCGHSFSTTPEPTTSDCTATAPPATFESHDSMAQSKFD
;
A
#
# COMPACT_ATOMS: atom_id res chain seq x y z
N MET A 1 -6.71 17.69 -8.99
CA MET A 1 -7.46 16.83 -9.90
C MET A 1 -6.94 15.41 -9.73
N ILE A 2 -7.81 14.41 -9.72
CA ILE A 2 -7.45 12.98 -9.71
C ILE A 2 -7.79 12.45 -11.09
N HIS A 3 -6.92 11.62 -11.66
CA HIS A 3 -7.10 11.03 -12.97
C HIS A 3 -7.34 9.53 -12.83
N ILE A 4 -8.31 8.99 -13.56
CA ILE A 4 -8.57 7.55 -13.64
C ILE A 4 -8.49 7.14 -15.10
N SER A 5 -7.70 6.12 -15.41
CA SER A 5 -7.59 5.61 -16.78
C SER A 5 -8.88 4.92 -17.24
N PRO A 6 -9.12 4.82 -18.56
CA PRO A 6 -10.28 4.09 -19.08
C PRO A 6 -10.36 2.64 -18.59
N SER A 7 -9.22 1.94 -18.53
CA SER A 7 -9.13 0.56 -18.04
C SER A 7 -9.53 0.45 -16.57
N ALA A 8 -9.08 1.40 -15.74
CA ALA A 8 -9.47 1.44 -14.32
C ALA A 8 -10.96 1.76 -14.13
N ILE A 9 -11.54 2.65 -14.95
CA ILE A 9 -12.98 2.94 -14.92
C ILE A 9 -13.78 1.68 -15.27
N GLN A 10 -13.38 0.96 -16.32
CA GLN A 10 -14.03 -0.28 -16.73
C GLN A 10 -13.99 -1.32 -15.60
N GLU A 11 -12.83 -1.52 -14.99
CA GLU A 11 -12.69 -2.49 -13.91
C GLU A 11 -13.46 -2.09 -12.65
N LEU A 12 -13.42 -0.81 -12.25
CA LEU A 12 -14.21 -0.31 -11.13
C LEU A 12 -15.72 -0.51 -11.37
N ASN A 13 -16.20 -0.25 -12.57
CA ASN A 13 -17.60 -0.51 -12.92
C ASN A 13 -17.93 -2.00 -12.89
N ARG A 14 -17.04 -2.88 -13.35
CA ARG A 14 -17.19 -4.34 -13.25
C ARG A 14 -17.27 -4.81 -11.80
N LEU A 15 -16.44 -4.24 -10.92
CA LEU A 15 -16.46 -4.54 -9.47
C LEU A 15 -17.74 -4.02 -8.79
N ARG A 16 -18.22 -2.82 -9.16
CA ARG A 16 -19.48 -2.24 -8.65
C ARG A 16 -20.70 -3.09 -8.99
N GLN A 17 -20.74 -3.70 -10.18
CA GLN A 17 -21.83 -4.59 -10.59
C GLN A 17 -21.99 -5.83 -9.70
N ARG A 18 -20.94 -6.20 -8.95
CA ARG A 18 -20.97 -7.33 -8.00
C ARG A 18 -21.43 -6.93 -6.61
N GLN A 19 -21.61 -5.64 -6.35
CA GLN A 19 -22.04 -5.12 -5.06
C GLN A 19 -23.58 -5.03 -5.00
N PRO A 20 -24.20 -5.09 -3.81
CA PRO A 20 -25.65 -4.96 -3.65
C PRO A 20 -26.22 -3.65 -4.23
N ASN A 21 -25.42 -2.57 -4.23
CA ASN A 21 -25.79 -1.28 -4.78
C ASN A 21 -24.75 -0.81 -5.82
N PRO A 22 -24.93 -1.15 -7.11
CA PRO A 22 -23.97 -0.80 -8.16
C PRO A 22 -23.92 0.70 -8.48
N ALA A 23 -24.93 1.47 -8.08
CA ALA A 23 -24.97 2.92 -8.28
C ALA A 23 -24.15 3.69 -7.24
N GLN A 24 -23.69 3.03 -6.17
CA GLN A 24 -22.94 3.70 -5.11
C GLN A 24 -21.56 4.19 -5.60
N PRO A 25 -21.06 5.30 -5.03
CA PRO A 25 -19.72 5.80 -5.33
C PRO A 25 -18.64 4.84 -4.83
N VAL A 26 -17.44 4.99 -5.39
CA VAL A 26 -16.23 4.31 -4.91
C VAL A 26 -15.48 5.28 -4.00
N TYR A 27 -14.98 4.79 -2.88
CA TYR A 27 -14.27 5.59 -1.89
C TYR A 27 -12.78 5.26 -1.94
N LEU A 28 -11.93 6.28 -2.09
CA LEU A 28 -10.49 6.14 -1.92
C LEU A 28 -10.12 6.49 -0.49
N THR A 29 -9.58 5.53 0.24
CA THR A 29 -9.03 5.74 1.59
C THR A 29 -7.55 5.41 1.65
N LEU A 30 -6.89 5.96 2.66
CA LEU A 30 -5.49 5.68 2.97
C LEU A 30 -5.44 4.94 4.31
N ASP A 31 -4.94 3.71 4.28
CA ASP A 31 -4.71 2.93 5.50
C ASP A 31 -3.23 3.06 5.90
N PRO A 32 -2.89 2.87 7.19
CA PRO A 32 -1.50 2.66 7.60
C PRO A 32 -0.89 1.46 6.84
N GLY A 33 0.22 1.69 6.13
CA GLY A 33 0.93 0.66 5.39
C GLY A 33 2.04 0.01 6.21
N SER A 34 2.46 -1.20 5.83
CA SER A 34 3.61 -1.90 6.43
C SER A 34 4.92 -1.68 5.67
N CYS A 35 4.87 -1.52 4.34
CA CYS A 35 6.03 -1.25 3.49
C CYS A 35 6.33 0.26 3.38
N ALA A 36 5.32 1.09 3.57
CA ALA A 36 5.40 2.55 3.53
C ALA A 36 4.32 3.13 4.45
N GLN A 37 4.33 4.44 4.67
CA GLN A 37 3.45 5.09 5.65
C GLN A 37 1.96 4.89 5.34
N TRP A 38 1.57 5.00 4.07
CA TRP A 38 0.18 4.92 3.63
C TRP A 38 -0.03 3.86 2.55
N ALA A 39 -1.16 3.16 2.57
CA ALA A 39 -1.60 2.23 1.55
C ALA A 39 -2.92 2.68 0.94
N TYR A 40 -3.03 2.64 -0.40
CA TYR A 40 -4.28 2.98 -1.08
C TYR A 40 -5.31 1.86 -0.94
N ARG A 41 -6.56 2.25 -0.68
CA ARG A 41 -7.71 1.35 -0.67
C ARG A 41 -8.86 1.93 -1.47
N LEU A 42 -9.51 1.07 -2.25
CA LEU A 42 -10.74 1.37 -2.96
C LEU A 42 -11.87 0.59 -2.28
N ASN A 43 -12.77 1.32 -1.63
CA ASN A 43 -13.86 0.78 -0.85
C ASN A 43 -15.20 1.09 -1.52
N ALA A 44 -16.18 0.22 -1.29
CA ALA A 44 -17.55 0.41 -1.75
C ALA A 44 -18.40 1.17 -0.71
N GLU A 45 -17.91 1.28 0.52
CA GLU A 45 -18.57 1.91 1.66
C GLU A 45 -17.89 3.25 2.02
N PRO A 46 -18.66 4.22 2.55
CA PRO A 46 -18.11 5.51 2.94
C PRO A 46 -17.12 5.40 4.09
N PRO A 47 -16.07 6.25 4.12
CA PRO A 47 -15.23 6.38 5.29
C PRO A 47 -16.05 6.92 6.48
N SER A 48 -15.55 6.70 7.70
CA SER A 48 -16.12 7.27 8.92
C SER A 48 -16.03 8.81 8.96
N ASP A 49 -15.15 9.39 8.16
CA ASP A 49 -14.97 10.84 8.03
C ASP A 49 -16.22 11.51 7.46
N ARG A 50 -16.69 12.55 8.15
CA ARG A 50 -17.89 13.30 7.75
C ARG A 50 -17.65 14.27 6.60
N ALA A 51 -16.40 14.67 6.38
CA ALA A 51 -16.03 15.64 5.36
C ALA A 51 -15.33 14.93 4.19
N THR A 52 -16.04 14.83 3.07
CA THR A 52 -15.55 14.17 1.86
C THR A 52 -15.73 15.08 0.64
N THR A 53 -14.92 14.84 -0.38
CA THR A 53 -15.01 15.49 -1.69
C THR A 53 -15.26 14.42 -2.74
N ALA A 54 -16.27 14.66 -3.58
CA ALA A 54 -16.63 13.78 -4.69
C ALA A 54 -16.02 14.30 -6.00
N PHE A 55 -15.51 13.39 -6.82
CA PHE A 55 -14.95 13.62 -8.14
C PHE A 55 -15.74 12.79 -9.15
N ASP A 56 -16.32 13.47 -10.14
CA ASP A 56 -16.89 12.80 -11.31
C ASP A 56 -15.76 12.30 -12.21
N CYS A 57 -15.68 11.00 -12.38
CA CYS A 57 -14.65 10.32 -13.16
C CYS A 57 -15.16 9.89 -14.55
N GLY A 58 -16.40 10.25 -14.90
CA GLY A 58 -17.06 9.87 -16.14
C GLY A 58 -17.65 8.46 -16.09
N SER A 59 -18.44 8.12 -17.11
CA SER A 59 -19.11 6.82 -17.23
C SER A 59 -19.95 6.41 -16.00
N GLY A 60 -20.52 7.39 -15.29
CA GLY A 60 -21.31 7.16 -14.08
C GLY A 60 -20.50 6.68 -12.87
N LEU A 61 -19.17 6.85 -12.89
CA LEU A 61 -18.29 6.56 -11.77
C LEU A 61 -18.01 7.84 -10.98
N THR A 62 -18.37 7.82 -9.70
CA THR A 62 -18.02 8.87 -8.75
C THR A 62 -16.99 8.33 -7.79
N LEU A 63 -15.84 9.00 -7.70
CA LEU A 63 -14.80 8.73 -6.69
C LEU A 63 -14.94 9.71 -5.54
N VAL A 64 -14.99 9.22 -4.31
CA VAL A 64 -15.08 10.04 -3.10
C VAL A 64 -13.82 9.88 -2.27
N VAL A 65 -13.26 11.00 -1.81
CA VAL A 65 -12.04 11.02 -1.00
C VAL A 65 -12.32 11.82 0.27
N ALA A 66 -11.82 11.35 1.41
CA ALA A 66 -11.86 12.13 2.64
C ALA A 66 -11.03 13.42 2.50
N ASN A 67 -11.55 14.54 3.03
CA ASN A 67 -10.87 15.83 2.91
C ASN A 67 -9.48 15.85 3.56
N THR A 68 -9.31 15.05 4.61
CA THR A 68 -8.05 14.79 5.32
C THR A 68 -6.98 14.16 4.44
N ALA A 69 -7.37 13.41 3.40
CA ALA A 69 -6.47 12.72 2.49
C ALA A 69 -6.24 13.47 1.17
N LEU A 70 -7.00 14.53 0.88
CA LEU A 70 -6.94 15.22 -0.42
C LEU A 70 -5.56 15.75 -0.79
N ASP A 71 -4.85 16.33 0.18
CA ASP A 71 -3.51 16.87 -0.04
C ASP A 71 -2.49 15.75 -0.31
N LEU A 72 -2.70 14.56 0.26
CA LEU A 72 -1.85 13.39 0.09
C LEU A 72 -2.03 12.72 -1.28
N VAL A 73 -3.20 12.87 -1.91
CA VAL A 73 -3.53 12.24 -3.21
C VAL A 73 -3.70 13.25 -4.35
N LYS A 74 -3.24 14.48 -4.15
CA LYS A 74 -3.38 15.54 -5.15
C LYS A 74 -2.59 15.20 -6.41
N GLY A 75 -3.29 15.05 -7.53
CA GLY A 75 -2.68 14.66 -8.81
C GLY A 75 -2.52 13.15 -8.98
N LEU A 76 -3.09 12.34 -8.08
CA LEU A 76 -3.08 10.89 -8.18
C LEU A 76 -3.66 10.44 -9.52
N THR A 77 -2.96 9.52 -10.17
CA THR A 77 -3.45 8.78 -11.33
C THR A 77 -3.66 7.32 -10.94
N ILE A 78 -4.88 6.82 -11.17
CA ILE A 78 -5.27 5.43 -10.93
C ILE A 78 -5.42 4.74 -12.28
N ASP A 79 -4.65 3.68 -12.48
CA ASP A 79 -4.68 2.84 -13.67
C ASP A 79 -4.96 1.38 -13.30
N TYR A 80 -5.32 0.56 -14.28
CA TYR A 80 -5.54 -0.87 -14.10
C TYR A 80 -4.88 -1.62 -15.26
N SER A 81 -4.02 -2.58 -14.90
CA SER A 81 -3.35 -3.45 -15.86
C SER A 81 -3.83 -4.87 -15.63
N GLU A 82 -4.35 -5.50 -16.68
CA GLU A 82 -4.60 -6.93 -16.68
C GLU A 82 -3.29 -7.68 -16.95
N ASP A 83 -3.07 -8.78 -16.24
CA ASP A 83 -1.98 -9.72 -16.46
C ASP A 83 -2.52 -11.16 -16.38
N LEU A 84 -1.65 -12.13 -16.66
CA LEU A 84 -2.00 -13.56 -16.60
C LEU A 84 -2.46 -14.02 -15.20
N MET A 85 -2.19 -13.23 -14.16
CA MET A 85 -2.48 -13.56 -12.76
C MET A 85 -3.75 -12.88 -12.23
N GLY A 86 -4.47 -12.12 -13.07
CA GLY A 86 -5.76 -11.50 -12.72
C GLY A 86 -5.74 -9.97 -12.61
N GLY A 87 -4.62 -9.34 -12.98
CA GLY A 87 -4.51 -7.88 -13.06
C GLY A 87 -4.49 -7.15 -11.72
N GLY A 88 -4.18 -5.86 -11.76
CA GLY A 88 -4.06 -5.04 -10.56
C GLY A 88 -4.14 -3.54 -10.83
N PHE A 89 -4.60 -2.81 -9.80
CA PHE A 89 -4.59 -1.35 -9.82
C PHE A 89 -3.18 -0.81 -9.63
N ARG A 90 -2.84 0.24 -10.38
CA ARG A 90 -1.56 0.93 -10.33
C ARG A 90 -1.81 2.38 -9.94
N PHE A 91 -1.05 2.85 -8.96
CA PHE A 91 -1.20 4.19 -8.41
C PHE A 91 0.06 4.99 -8.72
N THR A 92 -0.10 6.14 -9.38
CA THR A 92 0.99 7.08 -9.63
C THR A 92 0.67 8.38 -8.91
N ASN A 93 1.39 8.67 -7.83
CA ASN A 93 1.13 9.82 -6.98
C ASN A 93 2.30 10.81 -7.01
N PRO A 94 2.12 12.04 -7.52
CA PRO A 94 3.17 13.04 -7.53
C PRO A 94 3.52 13.58 -6.13
N GLN A 95 2.66 13.35 -5.12
CA GLN A 95 2.94 13.71 -3.73
C GLN A 95 3.77 12.63 -2.99
N ALA A 96 3.96 11.46 -3.60
CA ALA A 96 4.76 10.41 -3.00
C ALA A 96 6.25 10.70 -3.17
N HIS A 97 6.98 10.77 -2.05
CA HIS A 97 8.44 10.82 -2.06
C HIS A 97 9.03 9.42 -2.30
N HIS A 98 8.42 8.40 -1.71
CA HIS A 98 8.80 7.01 -1.89
C HIS A 98 7.55 6.16 -2.14
N THR A 99 7.63 5.22 -3.08
CA THR A 99 6.57 4.25 -3.39
C THR A 99 7.15 2.84 -3.26
N CYS A 100 6.45 1.96 -2.54
CA CYS A 100 6.85 0.56 -2.38
C CYS A 100 6.92 -0.14 -3.74
N GLY A 101 7.80 -1.13 -3.92
CA GLY A 101 8.02 -1.79 -5.22
C GLY A 101 6.78 -2.45 -5.84
N CYS A 102 5.75 -2.77 -5.04
CA CYS A 102 4.47 -3.27 -5.53
C CYS A 102 3.48 -2.16 -5.95
N GLY A 103 3.79 -0.88 -5.73
CA GLY A 103 2.98 0.27 -6.16
C GLY A 103 1.73 0.59 -5.32
N HIS A 104 1.48 -0.14 -4.23
CA HIS A 104 0.25 -0.01 -3.44
C HIS A 104 0.41 0.85 -2.17
N SER A 105 1.63 1.25 -1.82
CA SER A 105 1.90 2.02 -0.62
C SER A 105 2.96 3.09 -0.88
N PHE A 106 2.86 4.22 -0.18
CA PHE A 106 3.72 5.38 -0.36
C PHE A 106 4.00 6.12 0.95
N SER A 107 5.06 6.93 0.94
CA SER A 107 5.42 7.85 2.02
C SER A 107 5.56 9.27 1.46
N THR A 108 5.04 10.25 2.19
CA THR A 108 5.12 11.68 1.85
C THR A 108 6.26 12.40 2.56
N THR A 109 6.94 11.73 3.47
CA THR A 109 8.12 12.26 4.15
C THR A 109 9.35 11.55 3.56
N PRO A 110 10.43 12.28 3.24
CA PRO A 110 11.73 11.65 3.04
C PRO A 110 12.16 11.08 4.40
N GLU A 111 11.93 9.79 4.61
CA GLU A 111 12.41 9.15 5.83
C GLU A 111 13.94 9.15 5.81
N PRO A 112 14.62 9.56 6.90
CA PRO A 112 16.03 9.29 7.04
C PRO A 112 16.22 7.77 7.03
N THR A 113 17.03 7.29 6.09
CA THR A 113 17.30 5.88 5.85
C THR A 113 18.13 5.30 7.00
N THR A 114 17.60 5.17 8.21
CA THR A 114 18.22 4.30 9.23
C THR A 114 17.63 2.92 9.09
N SER A 115 18.03 2.26 8.00
CA SER A 115 18.00 0.81 7.91
C SER A 115 19.08 0.26 8.85
N ASP A 116 18.85 0.36 10.15
CA ASP A 116 19.65 -0.34 11.15
C ASP A 116 19.01 -1.69 11.43
N CYS A 117 19.36 -2.66 10.60
CA CYS A 117 19.31 -4.07 10.97
C CYS A 117 20.37 -4.33 12.04
N THR A 118 20.17 -3.85 13.28
CA THR A 118 21.00 -4.34 14.39
C THR A 118 20.44 -5.68 14.84
N ALA A 119 20.97 -6.73 14.23
CA ALA A 119 20.89 -8.08 14.77
C ALA A 119 21.59 -8.09 16.14
N THR A 120 20.82 -7.98 17.23
CA THR A 120 21.33 -8.40 18.54
C THR A 120 21.13 -9.91 18.64
N ALA A 121 22.03 -10.66 18.03
CA ALA A 121 22.29 -12.03 18.46
C ALA A 121 23.18 -11.95 19.71
N PRO A 122 22.80 -12.53 20.87
CA PRO A 122 23.74 -12.69 21.96
C PRO A 122 24.89 -13.60 21.49
N PRO A 123 26.15 -13.35 21.88
CA PRO A 123 27.23 -14.25 21.53
C PRO A 123 26.96 -15.62 22.17
N ALA A 124 26.69 -16.62 21.33
CA ALA A 124 26.78 -18.01 21.74
C ALA A 124 28.25 -18.28 22.04
N THR A 125 28.58 -18.43 23.33
CA THR A 125 29.87 -18.92 23.80
C THR A 125 30.08 -20.32 23.22
N PHE A 126 30.95 -20.38 22.21
CA PHE A 126 31.46 -21.61 21.64
C PHE A 126 32.60 -22.09 22.56
N GLU A 127 32.27 -22.87 23.60
CA GLU A 127 33.28 -23.66 24.31
C GLU A 127 33.68 -24.84 23.44
N SER A 128 34.80 -24.67 22.74
CA SER A 128 35.61 -25.77 22.22
C SER A 128 36.79 -26.00 23.15
N HIS A 129 36.76 -27.12 23.87
CA HIS A 129 37.99 -27.79 24.29
C HIS A 129 37.86 -29.27 23.97
N ASP A 130 38.29 -29.59 22.74
CA ASP A 130 38.71 -30.91 22.32
C ASP A 130 40.04 -31.25 23.02
N SER A 131 40.04 -32.38 23.73
CA SER A 131 41.11 -33.39 23.79
C SER A 131 42.57 -32.95 24.02
N MET A 132 43.18 -33.47 25.10
CA MET A 132 44.33 -34.39 24.99
C MET A 132 44.83 -34.90 26.35
N ALA A 133 44.91 -36.25 26.43
CA ALA A 133 46.01 -37.05 26.99
C ALA A 133 46.45 -36.86 28.47
N GLN A 134 46.36 -37.91 29.29
CA GLN A 134 47.43 -38.91 29.45
C GLN A 134 47.14 -39.96 30.54
N SER A 135 47.61 -41.17 30.23
CA SER A 135 47.72 -42.38 31.04
C SER A 135 48.81 -42.29 32.12
N LYS A 136 48.56 -42.81 33.33
CA LYS A 136 49.48 -43.64 34.17
C LYS A 136 48.86 -43.93 35.55
N PHE A 137 48.79 -45.21 35.98
CA PHE A 137 49.54 -45.85 37.10
C PHE A 137 49.22 -45.21 38.48
N ASP A 138 48.72 -45.89 39.51
CA ASP A 138 48.89 -47.27 40.03
C ASP A 138 47.58 -47.85 40.61
#